data_AF-A0A7J5RR27-F1
#
_entry.id   AF-A0A7J5RR27-F1
#
_cell.length_a   1.000
_cell.length_b   1.000
_cell.length_c   1.000
_cell.angle_alpha   90.00
_cell.angle_beta   90.00
_cell.angle_gamma   90.00
#
_symmetry.space_group_name_H-M   'P 1'
#
loop_
_entity.id
_entity.type
_entity.pdbx_description
1 polymer ?
#
loop_
_entity_poly.entity_id
_entity_poly.type
_entity_poly.pdbx_seq_one_letter_code
_entity_poly.pdbx_strand_id
1 'polypeptide(L)'
;MGRKKVNQLMQSDNGLIAELADVKWIKQPVIYSMISGDFTLMQMNIIIALSKAIQERIEEYLSRNCKSQGGGKQLTLFSNDEMAREAITIDLDLSDLGIRSDMYDKLESACENLMKMSMSYPVYENKKLANRVYINLFSRIVIPTNSDDVNGNPYAYKGGKRRKGIISVTMLTKNLSDVFDMSHGYVNHIATIAQFCKKKRTPRVYIYLERWRNYKTKTVDYIEFKEYLGLLRYDRKNNVVKDEIYPSYWEFCQKVLNPVKKEMDKLLEKNLIDISFDYEPIYRTTRKRGTPDEIKFTIKMSEMGKQLLEKGQVQKDVNSVLDHLKKEYGYTDNDLKFMTDNWVDEMLPALEQEILTLKEKEAKYKPQNPRGYVLVCLKNFVKAHQPVCEEVKEEEPKQEEPQDNSVDKLSRIASELAKFEKVLDAIRQRDALAYRQFFSFIKLIDVENNLLVFAVPTKFIYEQIEGTYLELFREALYEQFPDADVKYNINETYFK
;
A
#
# COMPACT_ATOMS: atom_id res chain seq x y z
N MET A 1 -47.23 6.39 -12.63
CA MET A 1 -46.05 5.82 -13.34
C MET A 1 -45.24 6.96 -13.89
N GLY A 2 -44.05 7.21 -13.34
CA GLY A 2 -43.22 8.37 -13.70
C GLY A 2 -41.82 8.25 -13.10
N ARG A 3 -40.85 8.10 -14.01
CA ARG A 3 -39.39 8.21 -13.91
C ARG A 3 -38.79 8.62 -12.55
N LYS A 4 -38.09 7.68 -11.88
CA LYS A 4 -36.96 7.98 -10.98
C LYS A 4 -35.67 7.84 -11.77
N LYS A 5 -35.03 8.97 -12.09
CA LYS A 5 -33.68 9.02 -12.67
C LYS A 5 -32.87 10.02 -11.84
N VAL A 6 -31.66 9.58 -11.49
CA VAL A 6 -30.46 10.36 -11.17
C VAL A 6 -30.49 11.20 -9.88
N ASN A 7 -29.89 10.64 -8.83
CA ASN A 7 -29.04 11.36 -7.87
C ASN A 7 -27.93 10.39 -7.40
N GLN A 8 -27.23 9.82 -8.38
CA GLN A 8 -25.89 9.26 -8.24
C GLN A 8 -24.98 10.24 -8.98
N LEU A 9 -24.53 11.29 -8.30
CA LEU A 9 -23.46 12.17 -8.79
C LEU A 9 -22.86 12.82 -7.53
N MET A 10 -21.57 12.59 -7.35
CA MET A 10 -20.68 13.23 -6.35
C MET A 10 -20.69 12.68 -4.92
N GLN A 11 -20.54 11.36 -4.76
CA GLN A 11 -19.62 10.89 -3.72
C GLN A 11 -18.21 11.15 -4.27
N SER A 12 -17.55 12.17 -3.72
CA SER A 12 -16.22 12.61 -4.15
C SER A 12 -15.23 11.43 -4.17
N ASP A 13 -14.52 11.28 -5.29
CA ASP A 13 -13.46 10.28 -5.51
C ASP A 13 -12.41 10.23 -4.38
N ASN A 14 -12.28 11.29 -3.59
CA ASN A 14 -11.34 11.40 -2.46
C ASN A 14 -11.63 10.44 -1.29
N GLY A 15 -12.89 10.09 -1.01
CA GLY A 15 -13.23 9.20 0.11
C GLY A 15 -12.93 7.72 -0.17
N LEU A 16 -13.04 7.30 -1.44
CA LEU A 16 -12.72 5.95 -1.89
C LEU A 16 -11.20 5.73 -2.01
N ILE A 17 -10.44 6.80 -2.27
CA ILE A 17 -8.97 6.78 -2.29
C ILE A 17 -8.40 6.62 -0.87
N ALA A 18 -9.05 7.14 0.17
CA ALA A 18 -8.58 7.08 1.55
C ALA A 18 -8.47 5.63 2.10
N GLU A 19 -9.43 4.75 1.79
CA GLU A 19 -9.51 3.40 2.40
C GLU A 19 -8.40 2.41 1.98
N LEU A 20 -7.73 2.57 0.82
CA LEU A 20 -6.46 1.87 0.50
C LEU A 20 -5.23 2.78 0.50
N ALA A 21 -5.36 4.10 0.59
CA ALA A 21 -4.21 4.98 0.81
C ALA A 21 -3.54 4.69 2.17
N ASP A 22 -4.31 4.23 3.16
CA ASP A 22 -3.80 3.75 4.45
C ASP A 22 -3.23 2.31 4.40
N VAL A 23 -3.45 1.58 3.31
CA VAL A 23 -2.98 0.20 3.20
C VAL A 23 -1.52 0.17 2.73
N LYS A 24 -0.65 -0.32 3.61
CA LYS A 24 0.79 -0.44 3.31
C LYS A 24 1.04 -1.47 2.20
N TRP A 25 1.50 -0.97 1.04
CA TRP A 25 1.99 -1.78 -0.06
C TRP A 25 3.46 -2.16 0.16
N ILE A 26 3.83 -3.37 -0.26
CA ILE A 26 5.21 -3.84 -0.21
C ILE A 26 5.65 -4.39 -1.56
N LYS A 27 6.94 -4.25 -1.83
CA LYS A 27 7.64 -4.80 -2.99
C LYS A 27 8.25 -6.14 -2.58
N GLN A 28 7.83 -7.22 -3.20
CA GLN A 28 8.34 -8.56 -2.91
C GLN A 28 9.08 -9.13 -4.13
N PRO A 29 10.32 -9.64 -4.00
CA PRO A 29 11.04 -10.23 -5.13
C PRO A 29 10.24 -11.37 -5.79
N VAL A 30 10.30 -11.46 -7.12
CA VAL A 30 9.50 -12.43 -7.88
C VAL A 30 9.80 -13.86 -7.45
N ILE A 31 11.08 -14.22 -7.24
CA ILE A 31 11.45 -15.57 -6.81
C ILE A 31 10.87 -15.88 -5.42
N TYR A 32 10.99 -14.95 -4.47
CA TYR A 32 10.39 -15.09 -3.14
C TYR A 32 8.87 -15.25 -3.20
N SER A 33 8.17 -14.51 -4.07
CA SER A 33 6.72 -14.66 -4.29
C SER A 33 6.30 -16.02 -4.87
N MET A 34 7.26 -16.75 -5.49
CA MET A 34 7.07 -18.02 -6.17
C MET A 34 7.41 -19.26 -5.32
N ILE A 35 7.78 -19.06 -4.05
CA ILE A 35 8.08 -20.16 -3.13
C ILE A 35 6.82 -21.03 -2.95
N SER A 36 6.92 -22.30 -3.33
CA SER A 36 5.86 -23.30 -3.17
C SER A 36 5.81 -23.83 -1.74
N GLY A 37 4.60 -24.08 -1.26
CA GLY A 37 4.37 -24.67 0.05
C GLY A 37 2.92 -24.52 0.48
N ASP A 38 2.43 -25.46 1.28
CA ASP A 38 1.07 -25.45 1.81
C ASP A 38 1.01 -24.66 3.14
N PHE A 39 1.30 -23.35 3.06
CA PHE A 39 1.39 -22.45 4.22
C PHE A 39 0.03 -22.12 4.82
N THR A 40 -0.10 -22.18 6.15
CA THR A 40 -1.25 -21.60 6.87
C THR A 40 -1.27 -20.07 6.75
N LEU A 41 -2.38 -19.41 7.12
CA LEU A 41 -2.45 -17.94 7.14
C LEU A 41 -1.37 -17.31 8.05
N MET A 42 -1.15 -17.88 9.23
CA MET A 42 -0.10 -17.43 10.16
C MET A 42 1.28 -17.54 9.53
N GLN A 43 1.57 -18.66 8.87
CA GLN A 43 2.85 -18.88 8.20
C GLN A 43 3.04 -17.94 7.02
N MET A 44 1.98 -17.70 6.24
CA MET A 44 2.01 -16.74 5.14
C MET A 44 2.22 -15.31 5.65
N ASN A 45 1.62 -14.96 6.79
CA ASN A 45 1.82 -13.66 7.43
C ASN A 45 3.28 -13.46 7.85
N ILE A 46 3.95 -14.49 8.40
CA ILE A 46 5.39 -14.46 8.71
C ILE A 46 6.24 -14.24 7.44
N ILE A 47 5.92 -14.95 6.35
CA ILE A 47 6.62 -14.82 5.06
C ILE A 47 6.48 -13.40 4.49
N ILE A 48 5.28 -12.84 4.53
CA ILE A 48 5.01 -11.47 4.07
C ILE A 48 5.72 -10.45 4.97
N ALA A 49 5.69 -10.65 6.29
CA ALA A 49 6.39 -9.78 7.24
C ALA A 49 7.90 -9.79 7.02
N LEU A 50 8.48 -10.92 6.60
CA LEU A 50 9.89 -10.95 6.22
C LEU A 50 10.17 -10.04 5.03
N SER A 51 9.32 -10.06 4.01
CA SER A 51 9.41 -9.11 2.90
C SER A 51 9.20 -7.67 3.36
N LYS A 52 8.30 -7.43 4.33
CA LYS A 52 8.07 -6.11 4.94
C LYS A 52 9.33 -5.59 5.67
N ALA A 53 10.00 -6.45 6.44
CA ALA A 53 11.19 -6.10 7.22
C ALA A 53 12.40 -5.71 6.37
N ILE A 54 12.42 -6.10 5.09
CA ILE A 54 13.51 -5.77 4.16
C ILE A 54 13.13 -4.67 3.14
N GLN A 55 11.98 -3.99 3.29
CA GLN A 55 11.55 -2.97 2.33
C GLN A 55 12.57 -1.86 2.16
N GLU A 56 13.17 -1.36 3.24
CA GLU A 56 14.19 -0.31 3.17
C GLU A 56 15.37 -0.73 2.27
N ARG A 57 15.82 -1.99 2.39
CA ARG A 57 16.87 -2.55 1.53
C ARG A 57 16.45 -2.62 0.05
N ILE A 58 15.18 -2.99 -0.20
CA ILE A 58 14.63 -3.04 -1.56
C ILE A 58 14.54 -1.64 -2.16
N GLU A 59 14.10 -0.66 -1.40
CA GLU A 59 13.98 0.72 -1.85
C GLU A 59 15.33 1.37 -2.10
N GLU A 60 16.29 1.11 -1.22
CA GLU A 60 17.67 1.52 -1.41
C GLU A 60 18.26 0.91 -2.69
N TYR A 61 18.09 -0.41 -2.91
CA TYR A 61 18.52 -1.08 -4.14
C TYR A 61 17.91 -0.46 -5.40
N LEU A 62 16.59 -0.22 -5.40
CA LEU A 62 15.89 0.39 -6.53
C LEU A 62 16.37 1.82 -6.78
N SER A 63 16.53 2.62 -5.72
CA SER A 63 16.98 4.01 -5.82
C SER A 63 18.40 4.14 -6.40
N ARG A 64 19.30 3.21 -6.05
CA ARG A 64 20.69 3.18 -6.55
C ARG A 64 20.75 2.74 -8.01
N ASN A 65 19.97 1.73 -8.40
CA ASN A 65 19.88 1.29 -9.79
C ASN A 65 19.26 2.34 -10.72
N CYS A 66 18.35 3.18 -10.22
CA CYS A 66 17.85 4.35 -10.96
C CYS A 66 18.92 5.43 -11.17
N LYS A 67 19.94 5.51 -10.31
CA LYS A 67 20.97 6.56 -10.31
C LYS A 67 22.30 6.15 -10.97
N SER A 68 22.58 4.85 -11.15
CA SER A 68 23.89 4.40 -11.63
C SER A 68 24.00 4.38 -13.17
N GLN A 69 24.47 5.47 -13.77
CA GLN A 69 25.12 5.45 -15.08
C GLN A 69 26.64 5.23 -15.03
N GLY A 70 27.24 5.04 -13.86
CA GLY A 70 28.66 4.68 -13.76
C GLY A 70 29.09 4.40 -12.33
N GLY A 71 29.72 3.24 -12.12
CA GLY A 71 30.43 2.91 -10.87
C GLY A 71 29.68 1.97 -9.92
N GLY A 72 30.08 0.69 -9.91
CA GLY A 72 29.86 -0.25 -8.81
C GLY A 72 28.41 -0.68 -8.53
N LYS A 73 27.79 -1.46 -9.42
CA LYS A 73 26.48 -2.08 -9.13
C LYS A 73 26.62 -3.07 -7.96
N GLN A 74 26.03 -2.75 -6.81
CA GLN A 74 25.73 -3.79 -5.83
C GLN A 74 24.62 -4.68 -6.43
N LEU A 75 24.97 -5.91 -6.76
CA LEU A 75 24.08 -6.85 -7.46
C LEU A 75 23.03 -7.48 -6.52
N THR A 76 23.15 -7.26 -5.21
CA THR A 76 22.36 -7.90 -4.15
C THR A 76 21.69 -6.89 -3.21
N LEU A 77 20.61 -7.29 -2.54
CA LEU A 77 19.94 -6.47 -1.52
C LEU A 77 20.75 -6.30 -0.21
N PHE A 78 21.70 -7.20 0.04
CA PHE A 78 22.51 -7.22 1.25
C PHE A 78 23.93 -6.75 0.95
N SER A 79 24.58 -6.12 1.93
CA SER A 79 25.97 -5.65 1.82
C SER A 79 26.95 -6.82 1.63
N ASN A 80 28.12 -6.54 1.05
CA ASN A 80 29.16 -7.56 0.86
C ASN A 80 29.59 -8.18 2.20
N ASP A 81 29.66 -7.38 3.26
CA ASP A 81 30.03 -7.84 4.61
C ASP A 81 28.95 -8.76 5.22
N GLU A 82 27.67 -8.48 4.97
CA GLU A 82 26.58 -9.38 5.37
C GLU A 82 26.60 -10.67 4.56
N MET A 83 26.85 -10.57 3.25
CA MET A 83 26.91 -11.72 2.34
C MET A 83 28.15 -12.60 2.57
N ALA A 84 29.21 -12.07 3.18
CA ALA A 84 30.36 -12.84 3.62
C ALA A 84 30.06 -13.74 4.84
N ARG A 85 28.96 -13.50 5.57
CA ARG A 85 28.51 -14.34 6.67
C ARG A 85 27.84 -15.61 6.12
N GLU A 86 27.81 -16.67 6.91
CA GLU A 86 27.09 -17.90 6.54
C GLU A 86 25.57 -17.71 6.58
N ALA A 87 25.08 -16.89 7.51
CA ALA A 87 23.66 -16.67 7.72
C ALA A 87 23.37 -15.24 8.22
N ILE A 88 22.16 -14.76 7.93
CA ILE A 88 21.65 -13.46 8.37
C ILE A 88 20.39 -13.71 9.19
N THR A 89 20.25 -12.99 10.30
CA THR A 89 19.05 -13.00 11.16
C THR A 89 18.28 -11.71 10.96
N ILE A 90 16.97 -11.83 10.79
CA ILE A 90 16.03 -10.72 10.62
C ILE A 90 14.98 -10.82 11.71
N ASP A 91 14.78 -9.74 12.45
CA ASP A 91 13.77 -9.65 13.50
C ASP A 91 12.45 -9.13 12.94
N LEU A 92 11.36 -9.78 13.34
CA LEU A 92 9.99 -9.47 12.94
C LEU A 92 9.18 -9.12 14.17
N ASP A 93 8.51 -7.96 14.16
CA ASP A 93 7.65 -7.54 15.25
C ASP A 93 6.31 -8.30 15.22
N LEU A 94 5.86 -8.80 16.37
CA LEU A 94 4.57 -9.48 16.52
C LEU A 94 3.39 -8.53 16.36
N SER A 95 3.56 -7.26 16.73
CA SER A 95 2.54 -6.23 16.54
C SER A 95 2.24 -6.00 15.06
N ASP A 96 3.29 -5.96 14.23
CA ASP A 96 3.20 -5.86 12.78
C ASP A 96 2.50 -7.04 12.11
N LEU A 97 2.60 -8.22 12.73
CA LEU A 97 1.92 -9.44 12.32
C LEU A 97 0.46 -9.49 12.80
N GLY A 98 0.00 -8.53 13.61
CA GLY A 98 -1.32 -8.59 14.24
C GLY A 98 -1.43 -9.73 15.26
N ILE A 99 -0.32 -10.20 15.83
CA ILE A 99 -0.29 -11.34 16.73
C ILE A 99 -0.50 -10.86 18.18
N ARG A 100 -1.66 -11.19 18.72
CA ARG A 100 -2.01 -10.99 20.12
C ARG A 100 -1.48 -12.11 21.02
N SER A 101 -1.46 -11.85 22.32
CA SER A 101 -0.98 -12.80 23.35
C SER A 101 -1.73 -14.13 23.36
N ASP A 102 -3.01 -14.16 23.01
CA ASP A 102 -3.84 -15.38 22.92
C ASP A 102 -3.48 -16.27 21.72
N MET A 103 -2.70 -15.78 20.76
CA MET A 103 -2.33 -16.51 19.54
C MET A 103 -0.90 -17.08 19.56
N TYR A 104 -0.21 -16.92 20.69
CA TYR A 104 1.17 -17.30 20.90
C TYR A 104 1.45 -18.80 20.75
N ASP A 105 0.55 -19.68 21.16
CA ASP A 105 0.70 -21.13 20.97
C ASP A 105 0.55 -21.51 19.48
N LYS A 106 -0.38 -20.84 18.78
CA LYS A 106 -0.57 -21.03 17.32
C LYS A 106 0.65 -20.54 16.55
N LEU A 107 1.25 -19.43 17.00
CA LEU A 107 2.48 -18.91 16.41
C LEU A 107 3.63 -19.90 16.55
N GLU A 108 3.82 -20.45 17.75
CA GLU A 108 4.89 -21.40 18.03
C GLU A 108 4.77 -22.66 17.15
N SER A 109 3.56 -23.21 17.05
CA SER A 109 3.27 -24.31 16.13
C SER A 109 3.50 -23.92 14.65
N ALA A 110 3.16 -22.68 14.26
CA ALA A 110 3.40 -22.20 12.90
C ALA A 110 4.89 -22.11 12.58
N CYS A 111 5.71 -21.60 13.51
CA CYS A 111 7.17 -21.50 13.39
C CYS A 111 7.83 -22.90 13.33
N GLU A 112 7.43 -23.82 14.20
CA GLU A 112 7.93 -25.20 14.18
C GLU A 112 7.63 -25.88 12.84
N ASN A 113 6.39 -25.72 12.34
CA ASN A 113 6.00 -26.29 11.05
C ASN A 113 6.72 -25.61 9.87
N LEU A 114 7.00 -24.31 9.94
CA LEU A 114 7.79 -23.61 8.90
C LEU A 114 9.20 -24.18 8.78
N MET A 115 9.86 -24.45 9.92
CA MET A 115 11.21 -25.03 9.97
C MET A 115 11.29 -26.42 9.34
N LYS A 116 10.22 -27.22 9.45
CA LYS A 116 10.16 -28.60 8.92
C LYS A 116 9.68 -28.65 7.47
N MET A 117 9.16 -27.55 6.93
CA MET A 117 8.51 -27.58 5.64
C MET A 117 9.54 -27.54 4.51
N SER A 118 9.46 -28.53 3.62
CA SER A 118 10.20 -28.48 2.36
C SER A 118 9.50 -27.53 1.39
N MET A 119 10.23 -26.49 0.99
CA MET A 119 9.80 -25.46 0.05
C MET A 119 10.53 -25.64 -1.28
N SER A 120 10.04 -25.00 -2.33
CA SER A 120 10.78 -24.94 -3.60
C SER A 120 10.43 -23.70 -4.41
N TYR A 121 11.28 -23.30 -5.33
CA TYR A 121 10.97 -22.24 -6.30
C TYR A 121 11.40 -22.66 -7.71
N PRO A 122 10.71 -22.14 -8.74
CA PRO A 122 11.09 -22.39 -10.12
C PRO A 122 12.29 -21.55 -10.53
N VAL A 123 13.17 -22.15 -11.32
CA VAL A 123 14.26 -21.46 -12.03
C VAL A 123 13.96 -21.57 -13.52
N TYR A 124 13.94 -20.42 -14.19
CA TYR A 124 13.59 -20.32 -15.59
C TYR A 124 14.85 -20.04 -16.41
N GLU A 125 15.08 -20.83 -17.45
CA GLU A 125 16.07 -20.55 -18.48
C GLU A 125 15.34 -20.33 -19.80
N ASN A 126 15.69 -19.26 -20.53
CA ASN A 126 15.05 -18.93 -21.82
C ASN A 126 13.50 -18.92 -21.76
N LYS A 127 12.93 -18.41 -20.67
CA LYS A 127 11.47 -18.34 -20.40
C LYS A 127 10.77 -19.70 -20.30
N LYS A 128 11.52 -20.80 -20.23
CA LYS A 128 11.01 -22.14 -19.93
C LYS A 128 11.45 -22.56 -18.54
N LEU A 129 10.61 -23.34 -17.87
CA LEU A 129 10.99 -23.91 -16.58
C LEU A 129 12.15 -24.88 -16.81
N ALA A 130 13.34 -24.54 -16.29
CA ALA A 130 14.52 -25.36 -16.44
C ALA A 130 14.57 -26.41 -15.33
N ASN A 131 14.54 -25.95 -14.09
CA ASN A 131 14.59 -26.78 -12.90
C ASN A 131 13.83 -26.13 -11.74
N ARG A 132 13.61 -26.92 -10.68
CA ARG A 132 13.14 -26.41 -9.39
C ARG A 132 14.20 -26.67 -8.34
N VAL A 133 14.42 -25.67 -7.50
CA VAL A 133 15.33 -25.80 -6.36
C VAL A 133 14.48 -26.08 -5.14
N TYR A 134 14.76 -27.18 -4.45
CA TYR A 134 14.14 -27.53 -3.18
C TYR A 134 15.00 -26.98 -2.05
N ILE A 135 14.38 -26.21 -1.17
CA ILE A 135 15.08 -25.48 -0.11
C ILE A 135 14.36 -25.63 1.22
N ASN A 136 15.12 -25.54 2.31
CA ASN A 136 14.60 -25.11 3.59
C ASN A 136 14.94 -23.63 3.75
N LEU A 137 13.93 -22.77 3.73
CA LEU A 137 14.12 -21.32 3.72
C LEU A 137 14.75 -20.82 5.02
N PHE A 138 14.35 -21.40 6.15
CA PHE A 138 14.73 -20.96 7.48
C PHE A 138 15.72 -21.95 8.11
N SER A 139 16.91 -21.48 8.50
CA SER A 139 17.89 -22.29 9.22
C SER A 139 17.65 -22.28 10.73
N ARG A 140 17.03 -21.22 11.25
CA ARG A 140 16.64 -21.10 12.66
C ARG A 140 15.49 -20.11 12.81
N ILE A 141 14.55 -20.40 13.72
CA ILE A 141 13.54 -19.45 14.17
C ILE A 141 13.58 -19.40 15.69
N VAL A 142 13.67 -18.20 16.26
CA VAL A 142 13.73 -17.97 17.71
C VAL A 142 12.58 -17.07 18.12
N ILE A 143 11.83 -17.49 19.15
CA ILE A 143 10.83 -16.65 19.82
C ILE A 143 11.43 -16.24 21.17
N PRO A 144 12.12 -15.10 21.26
CA PRO A 144 12.81 -14.71 22.48
C PRO A 144 11.86 -14.44 23.65
N THR A 145 12.30 -14.84 24.83
CA THR A 145 11.63 -14.61 26.11
C THR A 145 12.54 -13.85 27.07
N ASN A 146 11.95 -13.00 27.90
CA ASN A 146 12.55 -12.38 29.07
C ASN A 146 12.20 -13.19 30.29
N SER A 147 13.19 -13.50 31.13
CA SER A 147 12.98 -14.00 32.49
C SER A 147 12.53 -12.89 33.43
N ASP A 148 13.07 -11.68 33.24
CA ASP A 148 12.99 -10.62 34.24
C ASP A 148 12.34 -9.35 33.67
N ASP A 149 11.61 -8.64 34.54
CA ASP A 149 11.03 -7.34 34.25
C ASP A 149 12.10 -6.23 34.19
N VAL A 150 11.69 -5.01 33.86
CA VAL A 150 12.59 -3.84 33.73
C VAL A 150 13.34 -3.56 35.04
N ASN A 151 12.83 -4.05 36.18
CA ASN A 151 13.38 -3.88 37.51
C ASN A 151 14.14 -5.13 38.00
N GLY A 152 14.33 -6.15 37.16
CA GLY A 152 15.03 -7.38 37.52
C GLY A 152 14.20 -8.38 38.33
N ASN A 153 12.88 -8.18 38.45
CA ASN A 153 12.00 -9.15 39.11
C ASN A 153 11.47 -10.17 38.11
N PRO A 154 11.36 -11.46 38.48
CA PRO A 154 10.79 -12.47 37.61
C PRO A 154 9.31 -12.17 37.33
N TYR A 155 8.87 -12.34 36.08
CA TYR A 155 7.48 -12.06 35.71
C TYR A 155 6.48 -12.97 36.44
N ALA A 156 5.40 -12.41 36.97
CA ALA A 156 4.26 -13.15 37.55
C ALA A 156 3.35 -13.81 36.47
N TYR A 157 3.95 -14.35 35.40
CA TYR A 157 3.26 -15.04 34.31
C TYR A 157 3.75 -16.49 34.24
N LYS A 158 2.86 -17.44 33.92
CA LYS A 158 3.10 -18.91 33.91
C LYS A 158 4.56 -19.28 33.58
N GLY A 159 5.34 -19.61 34.61
CA GLY A 159 6.74 -20.05 34.47
C GLY A 159 7.81 -18.96 34.48
N GLY A 160 7.49 -17.72 34.88
CA GLY A 160 8.48 -16.65 35.08
C GLY A 160 9.00 -16.02 33.79
N LYS A 161 8.36 -16.21 32.64
CA LYS A 161 8.88 -15.77 31.34
C LYS A 161 7.85 -15.01 30.52
N ARG A 162 8.24 -13.85 29.99
CA ARG A 162 7.44 -13.02 29.07
C ARG A 162 8.07 -12.98 27.69
N ARG A 163 7.30 -13.16 26.62
CA ARG A 163 7.81 -13.06 25.23
C ARG A 163 8.20 -11.61 24.92
N LYS A 164 9.31 -11.38 24.21
CA LYS A 164 9.82 -10.04 23.86
C LYS A 164 8.99 -9.27 22.82
N GLY A 165 7.96 -9.90 22.23
CA GLY A 165 7.17 -9.25 21.18
C GLY A 165 7.78 -9.33 19.78
N ILE A 166 8.85 -10.10 19.60
CA ILE A 166 9.53 -10.28 18.31
C ILE A 166 9.72 -11.77 17.97
N ILE A 167 9.98 -12.06 16.70
CA ILE A 167 10.47 -13.34 16.20
C ILE A 167 11.74 -13.09 15.40
N SER A 168 12.82 -13.79 15.73
CA SER A 168 14.08 -13.72 14.99
C SER A 168 14.15 -14.90 14.03
N VAL A 169 14.26 -14.60 12.74
CA VAL A 169 14.33 -15.60 11.68
C VAL A 169 15.71 -15.56 11.04
N THR A 170 16.42 -16.68 11.05
CA THR A 170 17.75 -16.83 10.45
C THR A 170 17.65 -17.60 9.14
N MET A 171 18.34 -17.11 8.12
CA MET A 171 18.44 -17.73 6.80
C MET A 171 19.90 -17.79 6.36
N LEU A 172 20.27 -18.86 5.64
CA LEU A 172 21.59 -18.96 5.00
C LEU A 172 21.72 -17.89 3.92
N THR A 173 22.90 -17.26 3.82
CA THR A 173 23.15 -16.20 2.83
C THR A 173 22.96 -16.67 1.40
N LYS A 174 23.31 -17.93 1.10
CA LYS A 174 23.02 -18.56 -0.20
C LYS A 174 21.52 -18.61 -0.52
N ASN A 175 20.69 -18.96 0.46
CA ASN A 175 19.24 -18.97 0.24
C ASN A 175 18.71 -17.56 0.04
N LEU A 176 19.24 -16.59 0.80
CA LEU A 176 18.87 -15.18 0.67
C LEU A 176 19.21 -14.62 -0.70
N SER A 177 20.41 -14.88 -1.23
CA SER A 177 20.80 -14.42 -2.56
C SER A 177 19.91 -14.97 -3.66
N ASP A 178 19.44 -16.22 -3.51
CA ASP A 178 18.64 -16.87 -4.53
C ASP A 178 17.19 -16.38 -4.51
N VAL A 179 16.58 -16.28 -3.31
CA VAL A 179 15.15 -15.97 -3.20
C VAL A 179 14.86 -14.47 -3.16
N PHE A 180 15.77 -13.67 -2.59
CA PHE A 180 15.67 -12.21 -2.56
C PHE A 180 16.48 -11.55 -3.69
N ASP A 181 16.53 -12.22 -4.84
CA ASP A 181 17.08 -11.69 -6.07
C ASP A 181 16.06 -10.76 -6.77
N MET A 182 16.48 -9.52 -7.00
CA MET A 182 15.69 -8.49 -7.67
C MET A 182 15.85 -8.50 -9.20
N SER A 183 16.75 -9.32 -9.76
CA SER A 183 17.02 -9.37 -11.22
C SER A 183 15.79 -9.78 -12.03
N HIS A 184 14.90 -10.58 -11.43
CA HIS A 184 13.64 -11.04 -12.02
C HIS A 184 12.48 -10.04 -11.80
N GLY A 185 12.76 -8.89 -11.19
CA GLY A 185 11.77 -7.90 -10.80
C GLY A 185 11.10 -8.21 -9.45
N TYR A 186 10.03 -7.49 -9.17
CA TYR A 186 9.28 -7.58 -7.92
C TYR A 186 7.77 -7.54 -8.19
N VAL A 187 7.01 -7.97 -7.19
CA VAL A 187 5.56 -7.96 -7.13
C VAL A 187 5.14 -6.95 -6.08
N ASN A 188 4.27 -6.03 -6.45
CA ASN A 188 3.64 -5.13 -5.49
C ASN A 188 2.38 -5.78 -4.95
N HIS A 189 2.22 -5.83 -3.64
CA HIS A 189 1.01 -6.33 -3.03
C HIS A 189 0.80 -5.74 -1.62
N ILE A 190 -0.41 -5.90 -1.11
CA ILE A 190 -0.80 -5.46 0.24
C ILE A 190 -0.05 -6.25 1.32
N ALA A 191 0.56 -5.56 2.29
CA ALA A 191 1.35 -6.16 3.37
C ALA A 191 0.52 -6.98 4.37
N THR A 192 -0.75 -6.60 4.56
CA THR A 192 -1.64 -7.18 5.57
C THR A 192 -2.60 -8.23 4.99
N ILE A 193 -2.43 -8.63 3.72
CA ILE A 193 -3.35 -9.54 3.01
C ILE A 193 -3.63 -10.83 3.80
N ALA A 194 -2.62 -11.42 4.42
CA ALA A 194 -2.78 -12.65 5.19
C ALA A 194 -3.55 -12.47 6.51
N GLN A 195 -3.67 -11.25 7.03
CA GLN A 195 -4.30 -10.95 8.31
C GLN A 195 -5.83 -10.91 8.21
N PHE A 196 -6.37 -10.41 7.09
CA PHE A 196 -7.81 -10.28 6.90
C PHE A 196 -8.44 -11.39 6.03
N CYS A 197 -7.63 -12.20 5.34
CA CYS A 197 -8.11 -13.38 4.62
C CYS A 197 -8.58 -14.47 5.59
N LYS A 198 -9.62 -15.23 5.22
CA LYS A 198 -10.10 -16.40 5.99
C LYS A 198 -9.74 -17.71 5.33
N LYS A 199 -9.50 -17.74 4.00
CA LYS A 199 -9.03 -18.95 3.32
C LYS A 199 -7.51 -18.95 3.22
N LYS A 200 -6.91 -20.06 3.66
CA LYS A 200 -5.48 -20.37 3.61
C LYS A 200 -4.78 -19.96 2.31
N ARG A 201 -5.44 -20.17 1.17
CA ARG A 201 -4.85 -20.01 -0.17
C ARG A 201 -5.11 -18.66 -0.82
N THR A 202 -5.99 -17.81 -0.25
CA THR A 202 -6.32 -16.52 -0.84
C THR A 202 -5.12 -15.58 -0.97
N PRO A 203 -4.29 -15.37 0.07
CA PRO A 203 -3.13 -14.48 -0.05
C PRO A 203 -2.17 -14.92 -1.16
N ARG A 204 -1.98 -16.23 -1.31
CA ARG A 204 -1.11 -16.80 -2.33
C ARG A 204 -1.64 -16.57 -3.74
N VAL A 205 -2.92 -16.86 -3.98
CA VAL A 205 -3.51 -16.65 -5.30
C VAL A 205 -3.51 -15.16 -5.65
N TYR A 206 -3.82 -14.29 -4.69
CA TYR A 206 -3.73 -12.85 -4.85
C TYR A 206 -2.31 -12.40 -5.26
N ILE A 207 -1.28 -12.72 -4.45
CA ILE A 207 0.12 -12.35 -4.73
C ILE A 207 0.60 -12.94 -6.07
N TYR A 208 0.18 -14.16 -6.39
CA TYR A 208 0.50 -14.78 -7.67
C TYR A 208 -0.07 -13.99 -8.85
N LEU A 209 -1.34 -13.57 -8.77
CA LEU A 209 -2.02 -12.84 -9.83
C LEU A 209 -1.58 -11.37 -9.93
N GLU A 210 -1.14 -10.75 -8.83
CA GLU A 210 -0.58 -9.38 -8.81
C GLU A 210 0.57 -9.20 -9.81
N ARG A 211 1.34 -10.27 -10.07
CA ARG A 211 2.39 -10.31 -11.10
C ARG A 211 1.89 -9.90 -12.48
N TRP A 212 0.61 -10.12 -12.75
CA TRP A 212 -0.03 -9.81 -14.01
C TRP A 212 -1.19 -8.84 -13.85
N ARG A 213 -1.25 -8.03 -12.78
CA ARG A 213 -2.32 -7.05 -12.55
C ARG A 213 -2.56 -6.12 -13.75
N ASN A 214 -1.50 -5.79 -14.49
CA ASN A 214 -1.54 -4.94 -15.68
C ASN A 214 -2.06 -5.65 -16.94
N TYR A 215 -2.22 -6.97 -16.90
CA TYR A 215 -2.73 -7.78 -18.00
C TYR A 215 -4.16 -8.22 -17.71
N LYS A 216 -5.04 -8.12 -18.70
CA LYS A 216 -6.44 -8.56 -18.55
C LYS A 216 -6.57 -10.06 -18.30
N THR A 217 -5.68 -10.85 -18.91
CA THR A 217 -5.74 -12.31 -18.82
C THR A 217 -4.35 -12.92 -18.74
N LYS A 218 -4.23 -14.02 -18.00
CA LYS A 218 -3.00 -14.82 -17.94
C LYS A 218 -3.33 -16.31 -17.96
N THR A 219 -2.70 -17.03 -18.89
CA THR A 219 -2.72 -18.49 -18.91
C THR A 219 -1.51 -19.06 -18.18
N VAL A 220 -1.74 -20.08 -17.36
CA VAL A 220 -0.71 -20.77 -16.56
C VAL A 220 -0.89 -22.27 -16.63
N ASP A 221 0.22 -23.01 -16.51
CA ASP A 221 0.20 -24.47 -16.44
C ASP A 221 -0.50 -24.95 -15.16
N TYR A 222 -1.42 -25.91 -15.31
CA TYR A 222 -2.23 -26.42 -14.20
C TYR A 222 -1.39 -27.10 -13.12
N ILE A 223 -0.40 -27.91 -13.53
CA ILE A 223 0.45 -28.67 -12.62
C ILE A 223 1.38 -27.71 -11.88
N GLU A 224 2.01 -26.77 -12.59
CA GLU A 224 2.88 -25.75 -11.98
C GLU A 224 2.10 -24.89 -10.97
N PHE A 225 0.86 -24.53 -11.28
CA PHE A 225 0.03 -23.75 -10.37
C PHE A 225 -0.39 -24.53 -9.12
N LYS A 226 -0.75 -25.82 -9.26
CA LYS A 226 -1.01 -26.69 -8.09
C LYS A 226 0.24 -26.93 -7.25
N GLU A 227 1.40 -27.14 -7.88
CA GLU A 227 2.69 -27.29 -7.21
C GLU A 227 3.03 -26.00 -6.43
N TYR A 228 2.84 -24.83 -7.04
CA TYR A 228 2.99 -23.53 -6.39
C TYR A 228 2.13 -23.44 -5.13
N LEU A 229 0.85 -23.81 -5.19
CA LEU A 229 -0.05 -23.81 -4.02
C LEU A 229 0.26 -24.89 -2.96
N GLY A 230 1.27 -25.73 -3.19
CA GLY A 230 1.64 -26.83 -2.29
C GLY A 230 0.63 -27.98 -2.29
N LEU A 231 -0.16 -28.12 -3.37
CA LEU A 231 -1.20 -29.14 -3.49
C LEU A 231 -0.72 -30.43 -4.12
N LEU A 232 0.49 -30.45 -4.67
CA LEU A 232 1.13 -31.65 -5.19
C LEU A 232 2.64 -31.45 -5.16
N ARG A 233 3.38 -32.54 -5.32
CA ARG A 233 4.81 -32.52 -5.64
C ARG A 233 5.01 -33.20 -6.98
N TYR A 234 5.76 -32.55 -7.88
CA TYR A 234 6.00 -33.13 -9.20
C TYR A 234 7.45 -33.63 -9.31
N ASP A 235 7.59 -34.95 -9.36
CA ASP A 235 8.86 -35.63 -9.59
C ASP A 235 9.17 -35.61 -11.09
N ARG A 236 9.87 -34.55 -11.52
CA ARG A 236 10.27 -34.33 -12.91
C ARG A 236 11.22 -35.42 -13.45
N LYS A 237 12.00 -36.09 -12.59
CA LYS A 237 12.94 -37.15 -13.03
C LYS A 237 12.19 -38.39 -13.50
N ASN A 238 11.13 -38.74 -12.79
CA ASN A 238 10.31 -39.91 -13.08
C ASN A 238 9.02 -39.56 -13.84
N ASN A 239 8.75 -38.27 -14.04
CA ASN A 239 7.51 -37.74 -14.61
C ASN A 239 6.25 -38.20 -13.82
N VAL A 240 6.32 -38.15 -12.48
CA VAL A 240 5.25 -38.63 -11.58
C VAL A 240 4.78 -37.53 -10.63
N VAL A 241 3.47 -37.38 -10.47
CA VAL A 241 2.86 -36.55 -9.43
C VAL A 241 2.78 -37.34 -8.11
N LYS A 242 3.25 -36.74 -7.02
CA LYS A 242 3.22 -37.28 -5.66
C LYS A 242 2.43 -36.36 -4.74
N ASP A 243 1.92 -36.91 -3.64
CA ASP A 243 1.23 -36.19 -2.56
C ASP A 243 0.11 -35.26 -3.07
N GLU A 244 -0.62 -35.69 -4.10
CA GLU A 244 -1.63 -34.86 -4.73
C GLU A 244 -2.87 -34.71 -3.85
N ILE A 245 -3.15 -33.47 -3.50
CA ILE A 245 -4.36 -33.02 -2.83
C ILE A 245 -5.34 -32.53 -3.90
N TYR A 246 -6.56 -33.04 -3.85
CA TYR A 246 -7.63 -32.83 -4.83
C TYR A 246 -7.25 -33.31 -6.24
N PRO A 247 -7.23 -34.63 -6.50
CA PRO A 247 -6.79 -35.20 -7.78
C PRO A 247 -7.64 -34.76 -8.98
N SER A 248 -8.95 -34.55 -8.75
CA SER A 248 -9.84 -34.08 -9.81
C SER A 248 -9.83 -32.56 -9.93
N TYR A 249 -9.85 -32.05 -11.17
CA TYR A 249 -9.96 -30.61 -11.44
C TYR A 249 -11.22 -30.01 -10.80
N TRP A 250 -12.35 -30.73 -10.85
CA TRP A 250 -13.59 -30.28 -10.22
C TRP A 250 -13.44 -30.09 -8.71
N GLU A 251 -12.82 -31.04 -8.01
CA GLU A 251 -12.60 -30.95 -6.58
C GLU A 251 -11.65 -29.80 -6.23
N PHE A 252 -10.58 -29.64 -7.01
CA PHE A 252 -9.68 -28.48 -6.89
C PHE A 252 -10.45 -27.17 -7.03
N CYS A 253 -11.32 -27.03 -8.03
CA CYS A 253 -12.15 -25.86 -8.20
C CYS A 253 -13.09 -25.63 -7.01
N GLN A 254 -13.79 -26.67 -6.54
CA GLN A 254 -14.75 -26.53 -5.44
C GLN A 254 -14.10 -26.26 -4.08
N LYS A 255 -12.92 -26.83 -3.82
CA LYS A 255 -12.23 -26.74 -2.52
C LYS A 255 -11.20 -25.61 -2.47
N VAL A 256 -10.72 -25.13 -3.62
CA VAL A 256 -9.66 -24.11 -3.70
C VAL A 256 -10.13 -22.88 -4.47
N LEU A 257 -10.31 -22.96 -5.80
CA LEU A 257 -10.52 -21.77 -6.63
C LEU A 257 -11.84 -21.05 -6.34
N ASN A 258 -12.96 -21.77 -6.23
CA ASN A 258 -14.28 -21.16 -5.96
C ASN A 258 -14.32 -20.48 -4.58
N PRO A 259 -13.85 -21.11 -3.48
CA PRO A 259 -13.77 -20.44 -2.19
C PRO A 259 -12.86 -19.21 -2.20
N VAL A 260 -11.71 -19.29 -2.86
CA VAL A 260 -10.75 -18.18 -2.95
C VAL A 260 -11.33 -17.03 -3.78
N LYS A 261 -11.89 -17.32 -4.96
CA LYS A 261 -12.58 -16.32 -5.80
C LYS A 261 -13.69 -15.61 -5.02
N LYS A 262 -14.57 -16.37 -4.35
CA LYS A 262 -15.67 -15.81 -3.56
C LYS A 262 -15.18 -14.93 -2.41
N GLU A 263 -14.03 -15.25 -1.81
CA GLU A 263 -13.42 -14.41 -0.80
C GLU A 263 -12.80 -13.15 -1.41
N MET A 264 -12.05 -13.27 -2.51
CA MET A 264 -11.45 -12.12 -3.20
C MET A 264 -12.51 -11.16 -3.75
N ASP A 265 -13.60 -11.65 -4.35
CA ASP A 265 -14.72 -10.80 -4.80
C ASP A 265 -15.28 -9.97 -3.64
N LYS A 266 -15.46 -10.58 -2.46
CA LYS A 266 -15.93 -9.87 -1.26
C LYS A 266 -14.92 -8.88 -0.69
N LEU A 267 -13.63 -9.16 -0.82
CA LEU A 267 -12.57 -8.26 -0.38
C LEU A 267 -12.46 -7.07 -1.36
N LEU A 268 -12.65 -7.31 -2.65
CA LEU A 268 -12.70 -6.30 -3.70
C LEU A 268 -13.89 -5.36 -3.49
N GLU A 269 -15.08 -5.90 -3.22
CA GLU A 269 -16.30 -5.12 -2.88
C GLU A 269 -16.13 -4.24 -1.64
N LYS A 270 -15.23 -4.62 -0.72
CA LYS A 270 -14.91 -3.89 0.50
C LYS A 270 -13.69 -2.98 0.36
N ASN A 271 -13.15 -2.83 -0.85
CA ASN A 271 -11.92 -2.08 -1.10
C ASN A 271 -10.73 -2.54 -0.23
N LEU A 272 -10.66 -3.82 0.13
CA LEU A 272 -9.53 -4.36 0.91
C LEU A 272 -8.43 -4.94 0.03
N ILE A 273 -8.73 -5.18 -1.24
CA ILE A 273 -7.78 -5.60 -2.28
C ILE A 273 -8.12 -4.88 -3.58
N ASP A 274 -7.17 -4.83 -4.49
CA ASP A 274 -7.28 -4.10 -5.75
C ASP A 274 -7.68 -4.98 -6.94
N ILE A 275 -7.48 -6.30 -6.86
CA ILE A 275 -7.86 -7.26 -7.90
C ILE A 275 -8.70 -8.44 -7.39
N SER A 276 -9.56 -8.96 -8.26
CA SER A 276 -10.13 -10.31 -8.18
C SER A 276 -9.92 -11.03 -9.51
N PHE A 277 -10.51 -12.22 -9.67
CA PHE A 277 -10.34 -13.01 -10.89
C PHE A 277 -11.56 -13.86 -11.24
N ASP A 278 -11.73 -14.12 -12.53
CA ASP A 278 -12.42 -15.31 -13.04
C ASP A 278 -11.40 -16.30 -13.62
N TYR A 279 -11.83 -17.53 -13.90
CA TYR A 279 -10.96 -18.53 -14.48
C TYR A 279 -11.71 -19.50 -15.39
N GLU A 280 -11.02 -20.03 -16.40
CA GLU A 280 -11.52 -21.06 -17.31
C GLU A 280 -10.44 -22.12 -17.59
N PRO A 281 -10.82 -23.41 -17.72
CA PRO A 281 -9.88 -24.47 -18.10
C PRO A 281 -9.52 -24.39 -19.58
N ILE A 282 -8.25 -24.62 -19.90
CA ILE A 282 -7.75 -24.74 -21.27
C ILE A 282 -7.20 -26.16 -21.49
N TYR A 283 -7.59 -26.74 -22.61
CA TYR A 283 -7.10 -28.03 -23.09
C TYR A 283 -6.37 -27.80 -24.42
N ARG A 284 -5.11 -28.21 -24.51
CA ARG A 284 -4.28 -28.06 -25.73
C ARG A 284 -4.66 -29.08 -26.81
N THR A 285 -5.28 -30.19 -26.41
CA THR A 285 -5.70 -31.28 -27.30
C THR A 285 -7.19 -31.17 -27.67
N THR A 286 -7.68 -32.07 -28.54
CA THR A 286 -9.10 -32.15 -28.92
C THR A 286 -10.05 -32.50 -27.76
N ARG A 287 -9.50 -32.87 -26.60
CA ARG A 287 -10.23 -33.17 -25.38
C ARG A 287 -10.87 -31.92 -24.80
N LYS A 288 -12.11 -32.05 -24.30
CA LYS A 288 -12.87 -30.94 -23.68
C LYS A 288 -13.30 -31.21 -22.23
N ARG A 289 -12.84 -32.31 -21.60
CA ARG A 289 -13.28 -32.75 -20.26
C ARG A 289 -12.15 -33.39 -19.47
N GLY A 290 -12.19 -33.27 -18.15
CA GLY A 290 -11.23 -33.86 -17.19
C GLY A 290 -10.23 -32.83 -16.65
N THR A 291 -9.05 -33.28 -16.24
CA THR A 291 -7.90 -32.42 -15.91
C THR A 291 -7.49 -31.54 -17.11
N PRO A 292 -7.45 -30.21 -16.96
CA PRO A 292 -6.96 -29.31 -18.00
C PRO A 292 -5.44 -29.28 -18.07
N ASP A 293 -4.90 -28.84 -19.20
CA ASP A 293 -3.47 -28.59 -19.37
C ASP A 293 -3.09 -27.25 -18.72
N GLU A 294 -3.96 -26.24 -18.89
CA GLU A 294 -3.73 -24.88 -18.41
C GLU A 294 -4.99 -24.29 -17.78
N ILE A 295 -4.80 -23.27 -16.95
CA ILE A 295 -5.88 -22.41 -16.45
C ILE A 295 -5.65 -21.01 -16.99
N LYS A 296 -6.67 -20.43 -17.61
CA LYS A 296 -6.68 -19.02 -17.96
C LYS A 296 -7.42 -18.23 -16.89
N PHE A 297 -6.69 -17.31 -16.27
CA PHE A 297 -7.21 -16.34 -15.34
C PHE A 297 -7.59 -15.06 -16.10
N THR A 298 -8.76 -14.51 -15.79
CA THR A 298 -9.19 -13.18 -16.21
C THR A 298 -9.17 -12.28 -14.99
N ILE A 299 -8.28 -11.30 -14.97
CA ILE A 299 -8.05 -10.44 -13.81
C ILE A 299 -9.02 -9.26 -13.87
N LYS A 300 -9.73 -9.05 -12.76
CA LYS A 300 -10.68 -7.95 -12.58
C LYS A 300 -10.07 -6.92 -11.64
N MET A 301 -9.81 -5.72 -12.14
CA MET A 301 -9.37 -4.61 -11.29
C MET A 301 -10.59 -3.89 -10.69
N SER A 302 -10.46 -3.49 -9.43
CA SER A 302 -11.33 -2.48 -8.81
C SER A 302 -11.19 -1.13 -9.52
N GLU A 303 -12.17 -0.24 -9.35
CA GLU A 303 -12.08 1.14 -9.83
C GLU A 303 -10.84 1.85 -9.26
N MET A 304 -10.54 1.64 -7.99
CA MET A 304 -9.34 2.19 -7.38
C MET A 304 -8.05 1.50 -7.85
N GLY A 305 -8.06 0.19 -8.11
CA GLY A 305 -6.93 -0.49 -8.76
C GLY A 305 -6.57 0.14 -10.10
N LYS A 306 -7.57 0.63 -10.85
CA LYS A 306 -7.35 1.42 -12.08
C LYS A 306 -6.77 2.81 -11.78
N GLN A 307 -7.30 3.53 -10.79
CA GLN A 307 -6.77 4.83 -10.38
C GLN A 307 -5.31 4.76 -9.90
N LEU A 308 -4.94 3.73 -9.12
CA LEU A 308 -3.54 3.49 -8.70
C LEU A 308 -2.64 3.18 -9.90
N LEU A 309 -3.16 2.47 -10.89
CA LEU A 309 -2.42 2.19 -12.13
C LEU A 309 -2.21 3.47 -12.94
N GLU A 310 -3.25 4.30 -13.06
CA GLU A 310 -3.21 5.60 -13.75
C GLU A 310 -2.22 6.55 -13.08
N LYS A 311 -2.28 6.73 -11.75
CA LYS A 311 -1.29 7.52 -11.00
C LYS A 311 0.13 6.98 -11.17
N GLY A 312 0.30 5.66 -11.12
CA GLY A 312 1.59 5.02 -11.33
C GLY A 312 2.14 5.17 -12.76
N GLN A 313 1.26 5.27 -13.76
CA GLN A 313 1.62 5.52 -15.16
C GLN A 313 2.01 6.98 -15.35
N VAL A 314 1.20 7.92 -14.84
CA VAL A 314 1.51 9.36 -14.85
C VAL A 314 2.88 9.61 -14.23
N GLN A 315 3.17 9.05 -13.05
CA GLN A 315 4.48 9.22 -12.41
C GLN A 315 5.67 8.67 -13.25
N LYS A 316 5.47 7.57 -13.99
CA LYS A 316 6.50 7.04 -14.90
C LYS A 316 6.72 7.96 -16.09
N ASP A 317 5.64 8.49 -16.65
CA ASP A 317 5.70 9.39 -17.79
C ASP A 317 6.37 10.72 -17.39
N VAL A 318 6.07 11.24 -16.19
CA VAL A 318 6.81 12.36 -15.58
C VAL A 318 8.29 12.07 -15.45
N ASN A 319 8.65 10.91 -14.90
CA ASN A 319 10.06 10.55 -14.73
C ASN A 319 10.77 10.40 -16.09
N SER A 320 10.10 9.85 -17.11
CA SER A 320 10.61 9.77 -18.48
C SER A 320 10.85 11.16 -19.08
N VAL A 321 9.93 12.10 -18.86
CA VAL A 321 10.07 13.50 -19.25
C VAL A 321 11.26 14.16 -18.55
N LEU A 322 11.41 13.97 -17.24
CA LEU A 322 12.54 14.51 -16.47
C LEU A 322 13.87 13.92 -16.94
N ASP A 323 13.92 12.62 -17.21
CA ASP A 323 15.12 11.94 -17.73
C ASP A 323 15.48 12.42 -19.14
N HIS A 324 14.48 12.69 -19.98
CA HIS A 324 14.69 13.29 -21.30
C HIS A 324 15.32 14.67 -21.18
N LEU A 325 14.81 15.53 -20.29
CA LEU A 325 15.35 16.87 -20.04
C LEU A 325 16.79 16.83 -19.48
N LYS A 326 17.09 15.90 -18.56
CA LYS A 326 18.44 15.69 -18.04
C LYS A 326 19.41 15.28 -19.15
N LYS A 327 18.98 14.36 -20.03
CA LYS A 327 19.82 13.83 -21.12
C LYS A 327 20.07 14.85 -22.23
N GLU A 328 19.03 15.59 -22.64
CA GLU A 328 19.13 16.52 -23.77
C GLU A 328 19.79 17.85 -23.38
N TYR A 329 19.54 18.35 -22.16
CA TYR A 329 19.99 19.68 -21.73
C TYR A 329 21.01 19.66 -20.57
N GLY A 330 21.35 18.47 -20.04
CA GLY A 330 22.36 18.33 -18.98
C GLY A 330 21.92 18.86 -17.61
N TYR A 331 20.61 18.90 -17.34
CA TYR A 331 20.07 19.36 -16.05
C TYR A 331 20.38 18.39 -14.91
N THR A 332 20.47 18.93 -13.69
CA THR A 332 20.56 18.18 -12.44
C THR A 332 19.20 18.08 -11.74
N ASP A 333 19.06 17.20 -10.75
CA ASP A 333 17.84 17.11 -9.94
C ASP A 333 17.48 18.45 -9.27
N ASN A 334 18.49 19.22 -8.85
CA ASN A 334 18.29 20.55 -8.27
C ASN A 334 17.74 21.56 -9.28
N ASP A 335 18.16 21.47 -10.54
CA ASP A 335 17.69 22.38 -11.59
C ASP A 335 16.20 22.17 -11.86
N LEU A 336 15.72 20.92 -11.79
CA LEU A 336 14.35 20.52 -12.11
C LEU A 336 13.43 20.44 -10.88
N LYS A 337 13.96 20.74 -9.69
CA LYS A 337 13.23 20.66 -8.42
C LYS A 337 11.94 21.47 -8.41
N PHE A 338 11.93 22.63 -9.09
CA PHE A 338 10.72 23.45 -9.22
C PHE A 338 9.57 22.75 -9.95
N MET A 339 9.85 21.79 -10.84
CA MET A 339 8.81 21.00 -11.50
C MET A 339 8.32 19.86 -10.63
N THR A 340 9.19 19.21 -9.86
CA THR A 340 8.80 18.14 -8.94
C THR A 340 8.01 18.66 -7.75
N ASP A 341 8.38 19.83 -7.22
CA ASP A 341 7.73 20.43 -6.04
C ASP A 341 6.33 21.00 -6.35
N ASN A 342 6.05 21.32 -7.61
CA ASN A 342 4.79 21.95 -8.06
C ASN A 342 4.02 21.06 -9.05
N TRP A 343 4.26 19.75 -9.03
CA TRP A 343 3.66 18.82 -9.99
C TRP A 343 2.18 18.58 -9.69
N VAL A 344 1.34 18.63 -10.73
CA VAL A 344 -0.06 18.18 -10.71
C VAL A 344 -0.28 17.24 -11.90
N ASP A 345 -0.94 16.10 -11.69
CA ASP A 345 -1.09 15.04 -12.71
C ASP A 345 -1.71 15.53 -14.02
N GLU A 346 -2.57 16.55 -13.95
CA GLU A 346 -3.25 17.19 -15.10
C GLU A 346 -2.30 17.98 -16.01
N MET A 347 -1.09 18.32 -15.54
CA MET A 347 -0.09 19.07 -16.30
C MET A 347 0.67 18.23 -17.33
N LEU A 348 0.61 16.89 -17.23
CA LEU A 348 1.44 15.99 -18.06
C LEU A 348 1.25 16.19 -19.57
N PRO A 349 0.02 16.19 -20.14
CA PRO A 349 -0.15 16.33 -21.58
C PRO A 349 0.30 17.71 -22.08
N ALA A 350 0.10 18.75 -21.28
CA ALA A 350 0.52 20.11 -21.61
C ALA A 350 2.05 20.26 -21.56
N LEU A 351 2.72 19.56 -20.62
CA LEU A 351 4.18 19.58 -20.53
C LEU A 351 4.84 18.83 -21.70
N GLU A 352 4.29 17.68 -22.11
CA GLU A 352 4.79 16.95 -23.28
C GLU A 352 4.72 17.80 -24.55
N GLN A 353 3.61 18.52 -24.74
CA GLN A 353 3.47 19.48 -25.83
C GLN A 353 4.46 20.65 -25.72
N GLU A 354 4.64 21.22 -24.52
CA GLU A 354 5.60 22.30 -24.33
C GLU A 354 7.02 21.84 -24.69
N ILE A 355 7.43 20.63 -24.28
CA ILE A 355 8.74 20.04 -24.61
C ILE A 355 8.93 19.82 -26.12
N LEU A 356 7.90 19.36 -26.83
CA LEU A 356 7.93 19.29 -28.29
C LEU A 356 8.17 20.66 -28.93
N THR A 357 7.50 21.70 -28.42
CA THR A 357 7.67 23.07 -28.93
C THR A 357 8.97 23.73 -28.49
N LEU A 358 9.65 23.26 -27.43
CA LEU A 358 10.93 23.83 -26.98
C LEU A 358 11.99 23.76 -28.08
N LYS A 359 12.05 22.65 -28.84
CA LYS A 359 12.99 22.51 -29.98
C LYS A 359 12.70 23.52 -31.10
N GLU A 360 11.42 23.77 -31.37
CA GLU A 360 11.00 24.75 -32.37
C GLU A 360 11.29 26.18 -31.90
N LYS A 361 11.05 26.48 -30.61
CA LYS A 361 11.36 27.77 -29.99
C LYS A 361 12.87 28.01 -30.00
N GLU A 362 13.70 27.03 -29.67
CA GLU A 362 15.15 27.14 -29.75
C GLU A 362 15.64 27.39 -31.19
N ALA A 363 15.10 26.66 -32.18
CA ALA A 363 15.44 26.86 -33.58
C ALA A 363 15.06 28.25 -34.10
N LYS A 364 13.91 28.78 -33.63
CA LYS A 364 13.38 30.09 -34.02
C LYS A 364 14.14 31.25 -33.36
N TYR A 365 14.39 31.19 -32.06
CA TYR A 365 14.94 32.30 -31.28
C TYR A 365 16.47 32.27 -31.16
N LYS A 366 17.12 31.14 -31.49
CA LYS A 366 18.58 30.94 -31.44
C LYS A 366 19.25 31.58 -30.22
N PRO A 367 18.82 31.21 -29.00
CA PRO A 367 19.32 31.83 -27.76
C PRO A 367 20.82 31.59 -27.59
N GLN A 368 21.54 32.60 -27.06
CA GLN A 368 22.97 32.46 -26.71
C GLN A 368 23.22 31.39 -25.63
N ASN A 369 22.25 31.18 -24.73
CA ASN A 369 22.28 30.10 -23.75
C ASN A 369 20.99 29.25 -23.87
N PRO A 370 21.00 28.20 -24.71
CA PRO A 370 19.85 27.31 -24.92
C PRO A 370 19.36 26.68 -23.62
N ARG A 371 20.29 26.18 -22.78
CA ARG A 371 19.97 25.59 -21.47
C ARG A 371 19.27 26.58 -20.54
N GLY A 372 19.76 27.81 -20.44
CA GLY A 372 19.11 28.84 -19.62
C GLY A 372 17.72 29.22 -20.14
N TYR A 373 17.58 29.34 -21.47
CA TYR A 373 16.32 29.68 -22.12
C TYR A 373 15.24 28.62 -21.90
N VAL A 374 15.57 27.34 -22.13
CA VAL A 374 14.65 26.21 -21.92
C VAL A 374 14.21 26.12 -20.45
N LEU A 375 15.12 26.30 -19.50
CA LEU A 375 14.79 26.30 -18.07
C LEU A 375 13.80 27.43 -17.71
N VAL A 376 13.94 28.61 -18.33
CA VAL A 376 13.01 29.74 -18.13
C VAL A 376 11.64 29.43 -18.74
N CYS A 377 11.58 28.85 -19.94
CA CYS A 377 10.33 28.41 -20.56
C CYS A 377 9.59 27.40 -19.67
N LEU A 378 10.31 26.40 -19.14
CA LEU A 378 9.73 25.41 -18.21
C LEU A 378 9.25 26.04 -16.90
N LYS A 379 9.98 27.00 -16.33
CA LYS A 379 9.53 27.76 -15.14
C LYS A 379 8.27 28.57 -15.41
N ASN A 380 8.18 29.20 -16.57
CA ASN A 380 7.00 29.96 -16.97
C ASN A 380 5.81 29.04 -17.23
N PHE A 381 6.04 27.86 -17.81
CA PHE A 381 5.02 26.82 -17.97
C PHE A 381 4.44 26.40 -16.61
N VAL A 382 5.29 26.06 -15.64
CA VAL A 382 4.84 25.68 -14.28
C VAL A 382 4.03 26.80 -13.64
N LYS A 383 4.51 28.05 -13.69
CA LYS A 383 3.77 29.21 -13.16
C LYS A 383 2.40 29.41 -13.81
N ALA A 384 2.28 29.17 -15.11
CA ALA A 384 1.03 29.33 -15.84
C ALA A 384 -0.01 28.24 -15.52
N HIS A 385 0.44 27.09 -15.00
CA HIS A 385 -0.40 25.94 -14.69
C HIS A 385 -0.50 25.65 -13.18
N GLN A 386 0.03 26.54 -12.34
CA GLN A 386 -0.24 26.52 -10.91
C GLN A 386 -1.68 26.99 -10.66
N PRO A 387 -2.44 26.36 -9.74
CA PRO A 387 -3.76 26.85 -9.36
C PRO A 387 -3.62 28.24 -8.75
N VAL A 388 -4.30 29.23 -9.33
CA VAL A 388 -4.30 30.61 -8.86
C VAL A 388 -5.02 30.66 -7.52
N CYS A 389 -4.30 30.91 -6.43
CA CYS A 389 -4.90 31.50 -5.24
C CYS A 389 -5.07 32.99 -5.54
N GLU A 390 -6.27 33.42 -5.91
CA GLU A 390 -6.55 34.85 -6.02
C GLU A 390 -6.59 35.46 -4.61
N GLU A 391 -5.52 36.18 -4.26
CA GLU A 391 -5.59 37.19 -3.22
C GLU A 391 -6.55 38.30 -3.70
N VAL A 392 -7.76 38.31 -3.15
CA VAL A 392 -8.77 39.34 -3.45
C VAL A 392 -8.25 40.69 -2.95
N LYS A 393 -7.94 41.60 -3.87
CA LYS A 393 -7.85 43.03 -3.59
C LYS A 393 -9.27 43.59 -3.53
N GLU A 394 -9.57 44.27 -2.43
CA GLU A 394 -10.84 44.99 -2.23
C GLU A 394 -11.00 46.09 -3.29
N GLU A 395 -12.08 46.02 -4.07
CA GLU A 395 -12.66 47.18 -4.78
C GLU A 395 -14.16 47.26 -4.48
N GLU A 396 -14.63 48.47 -4.16
CA GLU A 396 -15.98 48.77 -3.70
C GLU A 396 -17.09 48.45 -4.72
N PRO A 397 -18.30 48.07 -4.27
CA PRO A 397 -19.35 47.55 -5.14
C PRO A 397 -20.21 48.66 -5.78
N LYS A 398 -20.61 48.46 -7.05
CA LYS A 398 -21.83 49.05 -7.61
C LYS A 398 -22.83 47.96 -7.99
N GLN A 399 -24.08 48.25 -7.66
CA GLN A 399 -25.27 47.40 -7.59
C GLN A 399 -25.79 46.94 -8.97
N GLU A 400 -26.30 45.70 -9.06
CA GLU A 400 -27.73 45.38 -9.22
C GLU A 400 -27.98 43.85 -9.19
N GLU A 401 -29.10 43.46 -8.57
CA GLU A 401 -29.61 42.12 -8.17
C GLU A 401 -30.00 41.19 -9.36
N PRO A 402 -30.03 39.82 -9.21
CA PRO A 402 -31.01 39.13 -8.35
C PRO A 402 -30.53 37.88 -7.56
N GLN A 403 -30.99 37.84 -6.30
CA GLN A 403 -31.37 36.71 -5.43
C GLN A 403 -30.75 35.31 -5.64
N ASP A 404 -29.93 34.88 -4.67
CA ASP A 404 -29.97 33.50 -4.16
C ASP A 404 -29.46 33.41 -2.70
N ASN A 405 -30.32 32.92 -1.80
CA ASN A 405 -30.07 32.82 -0.34
C ASN A 405 -29.10 31.68 0.05
N SER A 406 -28.29 31.19 -0.88
CA SER A 406 -27.37 30.05 -0.67
C SER A 406 -25.95 30.46 -0.29
N VAL A 407 -25.55 31.70 -0.58
CA VAL A 407 -24.16 32.19 -0.41
C VAL A 407 -23.86 32.60 1.05
N ASP A 408 -24.85 33.07 1.81
CA ASP A 408 -24.66 33.62 3.17
C ASP A 408 -24.45 32.54 4.25
N LYS A 409 -24.75 31.26 3.96
CA LYS A 409 -24.53 30.14 4.90
C LYS A 409 -23.11 29.58 4.84
N LEU A 410 -22.51 29.56 3.65
CA LEU A 410 -21.14 29.05 3.43
C LEU A 410 -20.07 30.03 3.96
N SER A 411 -20.28 31.34 3.82
CA SER A 411 -19.39 32.37 4.35
C SER A 411 -19.37 32.40 5.88
N ARG A 412 -20.53 32.20 6.54
CA ARG A 412 -20.63 32.11 8.01
C ARG A 412 -19.93 30.87 8.55
N ILE A 413 -20.13 29.69 7.95
CA ILE A 413 -19.47 28.45 8.40
C ILE A 413 -17.94 28.55 8.27
N ALA A 414 -17.43 29.15 7.19
CA ALA A 414 -15.99 29.36 7.04
C ALA A 414 -15.39 30.26 8.13
N SER A 415 -16.11 31.31 8.55
CA SER A 415 -15.68 32.19 9.64
C SER A 415 -15.66 31.47 11.00
N GLU A 416 -16.66 30.65 11.30
CA GLU A 416 -16.73 29.89 12.55
C GLU A 416 -15.72 28.73 12.59
N LEU A 417 -15.41 28.11 11.45
CA LEU A 417 -14.33 27.11 11.36
C LEU A 417 -12.96 27.71 11.68
N ALA A 418 -12.66 28.91 11.17
CA ALA A 418 -11.41 29.61 11.47
C ALA A 418 -11.30 30.00 12.96
N LYS A 419 -12.42 30.32 13.62
CA LYS A 419 -12.44 30.53 15.08
C LYS A 419 -12.18 29.23 15.83
N PHE A 420 -12.74 28.11 15.38
CA PHE A 420 -12.52 26.81 16.01
C PHE A 420 -11.08 26.30 15.86
N GLU A 421 -10.41 26.58 14.74
CA GLU A 421 -8.97 26.29 14.61
C GLU A 421 -8.13 27.02 15.66
N LYS A 422 -8.48 28.27 16.01
CA LYS A 422 -7.82 29.00 17.10
C LYS A 422 -8.05 28.36 18.47
N VAL A 423 -9.23 27.79 18.71
CA VAL A 423 -9.52 27.02 19.93
C VAL A 423 -8.60 25.80 20.03
N LEU A 424 -8.45 25.06 18.92
CA LEU A 424 -7.58 23.88 18.85
C LEU A 424 -6.10 24.24 19.05
N ASP A 425 -5.64 25.36 18.48
CA ASP A 425 -4.28 25.86 18.69
C ASP A 425 -4.03 26.30 20.14
N ALA A 426 -5.01 26.94 20.79
CA ALA A 426 -4.92 27.30 22.20
C ALA A 426 -4.77 26.04 23.10
N ILE A 427 -5.55 24.99 22.81
CA ILE A 427 -5.44 23.71 23.52
C ILE A 427 -4.08 23.07 23.25
N ARG A 428 -3.60 23.08 22.01
CA ARG A 428 -2.29 22.54 21.63
C ARG A 428 -1.14 23.25 22.35
N GLN A 429 -1.25 24.55 22.59
CA GLN A 429 -0.25 25.33 23.34
C GLN A 429 -0.28 25.04 24.84
N ARG A 430 -1.47 24.81 25.41
CA ARG A 430 -1.63 24.52 26.85
C ARG A 430 -1.30 23.07 27.19
N ASP A 431 -1.75 22.11 26.37
CA ASP A 431 -1.48 20.68 26.53
C ASP A 431 -1.36 19.96 25.18
N ALA A 432 -0.13 19.85 24.70
CA ALA A 432 0.18 19.21 23.42
C ALA A 432 -0.11 17.70 23.39
N LEU A 433 -0.12 17.03 24.54
CA LEU A 433 -0.40 15.59 24.61
C LEU A 433 -1.90 15.34 24.52
N ALA A 434 -2.70 16.08 25.30
CA ALA A 434 -4.16 16.04 25.22
C ALA A 434 -4.66 16.39 23.82
N TYR A 435 -4.03 17.39 23.18
CA TYR A 435 -4.35 17.74 21.79
C TYR A 435 -4.16 16.56 20.83
N ARG A 436 -2.98 15.92 20.83
CA ARG A 436 -2.67 14.82 19.90
C ARG A 436 -3.50 13.56 20.13
N GLN A 437 -3.93 13.33 21.37
CA GLN A 437 -4.64 12.10 21.73
C GLN A 437 -6.16 12.23 21.60
N PHE A 438 -6.72 13.43 21.82
CA PHE A 438 -8.17 13.60 21.93
C PHE A 438 -8.71 14.76 21.08
N PHE A 439 -8.10 15.94 21.11
CA PHE A 439 -8.64 17.12 20.41
C PHE A 439 -8.28 17.21 18.91
N SER A 440 -7.26 16.50 18.42
CA SER A 440 -7.01 16.37 16.97
C SER A 440 -8.12 15.59 16.25
N PHE A 441 -8.99 14.95 17.02
CA PHE A 441 -10.11 14.15 16.55
C PHE A 441 -11.47 14.79 16.87
N ILE A 442 -11.53 16.11 17.07
CA ILE A 442 -12.79 16.85 17.18
C ILE A 442 -12.96 17.75 15.94
N LYS A 443 -14.17 17.82 15.39
CA LYS A 443 -14.50 18.68 14.24
C LYS A 443 -15.79 19.43 14.51
N LEU A 444 -15.82 20.73 14.27
CA LEU A 444 -17.06 21.50 14.26
C LEU A 444 -17.83 21.18 12.97
N ILE A 445 -19.05 20.65 13.10
CA ILE A 445 -19.90 20.31 11.94
C ILE A 445 -20.94 21.39 11.69
N ASP A 446 -21.48 21.97 12.76
CA ASP A 446 -22.57 22.94 12.64
C ASP A 446 -22.58 23.95 13.80
N VAL A 447 -23.14 25.12 13.53
CA VAL A 447 -23.33 26.20 14.49
C VAL A 447 -24.74 26.75 14.32
N GLU A 448 -25.62 26.44 15.27
CA GLU A 448 -27.02 26.89 15.25
C GLU A 448 -27.35 27.64 16.54
N ASN A 449 -27.64 28.94 16.46
CA ASN A 449 -28.14 29.76 17.59
C ASN A 449 -27.39 29.54 18.92
N ASN A 450 -26.07 29.76 18.92
CA ASN A 450 -25.14 29.52 20.05
C ASN A 450 -24.94 28.05 20.45
N LEU A 451 -25.47 27.07 19.70
CA LEU A 451 -25.15 25.65 19.89
C LEU A 451 -24.07 25.21 18.88
N LEU A 452 -22.92 24.79 19.40
CA LEU A 452 -21.83 24.19 18.63
C LEU A 452 -22.00 22.67 18.58
N VAL A 453 -22.09 22.13 17.37
CA VAL A 453 -22.21 20.69 17.15
C VAL A 453 -20.86 20.12 16.71
N PHE A 454 -20.22 19.37 17.60
CA PHE A 454 -18.96 18.70 17.33
C PHE A 454 -19.16 17.25 16.92
N ALA A 455 -18.43 16.81 15.92
CA ALA A 455 -18.19 15.41 15.65
C ALA A 455 -17.11 14.89 16.60
N VAL A 456 -17.24 13.64 17.04
CA VAL A 456 -16.13 12.86 17.64
C VAL A 456 -16.19 11.42 17.13
N PRO A 457 -15.06 10.74 16.87
CA PRO A 457 -15.09 9.45 16.20
C PRO A 457 -15.61 8.35 17.11
N THR A 458 -15.25 8.34 18.39
CA THR A 458 -15.67 7.29 19.31
C THR A 458 -16.23 7.87 20.60
N LYS A 459 -17.07 7.07 21.27
CA LYS A 459 -17.58 7.39 22.61
C LYS A 459 -16.46 7.56 23.64
N PHE A 460 -15.35 6.84 23.46
CA PHE A 460 -14.17 6.96 24.31
C PHE A 460 -13.55 8.36 24.27
N ILE A 461 -13.42 8.96 23.09
CA ILE A 461 -12.87 10.32 22.94
C ILE A 461 -13.79 11.36 23.59
N TYR A 462 -15.10 11.23 23.36
CA TYR A 462 -16.10 12.04 24.06
C TYR A 462 -15.96 11.95 25.59
N GLU A 463 -15.88 10.74 26.14
CA GLU A 463 -15.75 10.51 27.58
C GLU A 463 -14.46 11.09 28.17
N GLN A 464 -13.35 11.10 27.41
CA GLN A 464 -12.11 11.73 27.85
C GLN A 464 -12.16 13.25 27.81
N ILE A 465 -12.81 13.83 26.79
CA ILE A 465 -12.97 15.29 26.69
C ILE A 465 -13.90 15.78 27.81
N GLU A 466 -15.07 15.20 28.00
CA GLU A 466 -16.03 15.61 29.03
C GLU A 466 -15.62 15.20 30.46
N GLY A 467 -14.86 14.11 30.61
CA GLY A 467 -14.47 13.59 31.93
C GLY A 467 -13.16 14.15 32.47
N THR A 468 -12.15 14.32 31.61
CA THR A 468 -10.78 14.63 32.03
C THR A 468 -10.34 16.02 31.58
N TYR A 469 -10.76 16.47 30.39
CA TYR A 469 -10.27 17.71 29.77
C TYR A 469 -11.35 18.78 29.58
N LEU A 470 -12.45 18.68 30.33
CA LEU A 470 -13.62 19.54 30.14
C LEU A 470 -13.32 21.01 30.40
N GLU A 471 -12.60 21.31 31.48
CA GLU A 471 -12.22 22.68 31.84
C GLU A 471 -11.29 23.29 30.80
N LEU A 472 -10.27 22.53 30.37
CA LEU A 472 -9.35 22.94 29.29
C LEU A 472 -10.10 23.25 27.99
N PHE A 473 -11.08 22.42 27.63
CA PHE A 473 -11.87 22.62 26.41
C PHE A 473 -12.79 23.84 26.52
N ARG A 474 -13.48 24.01 27.66
CA ARG A 474 -14.40 25.14 27.89
C ARG A 474 -13.68 26.48 27.95
N GLU A 475 -12.53 26.55 28.60
CA GLU A 475 -11.74 27.78 28.65
C GLU A 475 -11.28 28.22 27.27
N ALA A 476 -10.75 27.28 26.47
CA ALA A 476 -10.32 27.58 25.11
C ALA A 476 -11.49 27.93 24.18
N LEU A 477 -12.64 27.26 24.36
CA LEU A 477 -13.86 27.57 23.61
C LEU A 477 -14.40 28.96 23.95
N TYR A 478 -14.45 29.33 25.23
CA TYR A 478 -15.03 30.60 25.69
C TYR A 478 -14.31 31.83 25.10
N GLU A 479 -13.01 31.72 24.83
CA GLU A 479 -12.22 32.79 24.20
C GLU A 479 -12.67 33.12 22.77
N GLN A 480 -13.24 32.16 22.04
CA GLN A 480 -13.68 32.33 20.65
C GLN A 480 -15.20 32.29 20.48
N PHE A 481 -15.90 31.61 21.41
CA PHE A 481 -17.34 31.39 21.43
C PHE A 481 -17.89 31.66 22.83
N PRO A 482 -18.02 32.94 23.24
CA PRO A 482 -18.61 33.28 24.52
C PRO A 482 -20.08 32.83 24.54
N ASP A 483 -20.47 32.16 25.63
CA ASP A 483 -21.85 31.71 25.90
C ASP A 483 -22.41 30.70 24.89
N ALA A 484 -21.55 29.86 24.30
CA ALA A 484 -21.96 28.78 23.42
C ALA A 484 -22.19 27.44 24.15
N ASP A 485 -23.32 26.80 23.86
CA ASP A 485 -23.62 25.44 24.27
C ASP A 485 -22.95 24.43 23.35
N VAL A 486 -22.62 23.25 23.88
CA VAL A 486 -21.88 22.22 23.13
C VAL A 486 -22.69 20.93 23.03
N LYS A 487 -22.76 20.37 21.82
CA LYS A 487 -23.35 19.06 21.55
C LYS A 487 -22.39 18.18 20.77
N TYR A 488 -22.24 16.93 21.20
CA TYR A 488 -21.40 15.95 20.52
C TYR A 488 -22.22 14.97 19.70
N ASN A 489 -21.74 14.71 18.48
CA ASN A 489 -22.22 13.64 17.60
C ASN A 489 -21.12 12.58 17.48
N ILE A 490 -21.34 11.42 18.10
CA ILE A 490 -20.41 10.29 18.01
C ILE A 490 -20.65 9.61 16.67
N ASN A 491 -19.84 9.99 15.68
CA ASN A 491 -19.97 9.46 14.34
C ASN A 491 -18.61 9.48 13.62
N GLU A 492 -18.04 8.29 13.43
CA GLU A 492 -16.77 8.09 12.73
C GLU A 492 -16.79 8.59 11.29
N THR A 493 -17.96 8.75 10.65
CA THR A 493 -18.03 9.18 9.24
C THR A 493 -17.51 10.60 9.00
N TYR A 494 -17.40 11.43 10.03
CA TYR A 494 -16.82 12.78 9.91
C TYR A 494 -15.28 12.80 10.02
N PHE A 495 -14.67 11.67 10.41
CA PHE A 495 -13.22 11.52 10.62
C PHE A 495 -12.56 10.53 9.65
N LYS A 496 -13.33 10.00 8.71
CA LYS A 496 -12.88 9.15 7.61
C LYS A 496 -12.49 9.97 6.39
#